data_AF-A0A3S3LKZ1-F1
#
_entry.id   AF-A0A3S3LKZ1-F1
#
_cell.length_a   1.000
_cell.length_b   1.000
_cell.length_c   1.000
_cell.angle_alpha   90.00
_cell.angle_beta   90.00
_cell.angle_gamma   90.00
#
_symmetry.space_group_name_H-M   'P 1'
#
loop_
_entity.id
_entity.type
_entity.pdbx_description
1 polymer ?
#
loop_
_entity_poly.entity_id
_entity_poly.type
_entity_poly.pdbx_seq_one_letter_code
_entity_poly.pdbx_strand_id
1 'polypeptide(L)' 'MGEFFGGVAGIGFMLASLAGWLTHLYVCFNEELWGFLIAGAIFFPVGVFHGWGLWFGWW' A
#
# COMPACT_ATOMS: atom_id res chain seq x y z
N MET A 1 -16.14 -10.06 22.57
CA MET A 1 -14.79 -9.44 22.57
C MET A 1 -14.02 -9.75 21.28
N GLY A 2 -13.98 -11.00 20.81
CA GLY A 2 -13.32 -11.38 19.55
C GLY A 2 -13.83 -10.64 18.30
N GLU A 3 -15.13 -10.43 18.17
CA GLU A 3 -15.72 -9.72 17.02
C GLU A 3 -15.31 -8.25 16.94
N PHE A 4 -15.20 -7.59 18.11
CA PHE A 4 -14.74 -6.21 18.19
C PHE A 4 -13.27 -6.09 17.74
N PHE A 5 -12.38 -6.95 18.25
CA PHE A 5 -10.99 -6.97 17.83
C PHE A 5 -10.83 -7.32 16.34
N GLY A 6 -11.64 -8.25 15.84
CA GLY A 6 -11.69 -8.58 14.41
C GLY A 6 -12.11 -7.39 13.55
N GLY A 7 -13.14 -6.65 13.97
CA GLY A 7 -13.60 -5.45 13.29
C GLY A 7 -12.53 -4.35 13.24
N VAL A 8 -11.89 -4.06 14.36
CA VAL A 8 -10.81 -3.06 14.43
C VAL A 8 -9.61 -3.48 13.58
N ALA A 9 -9.19 -4.75 13.66
CA ALA A 9 -8.07 -5.25 12.86
C ALA A 9 -8.37 -5.20 11.35
N GLY A 10 -9.59 -5.57 10.94
CA GLY A 10 -10.02 -5.51 9.54
C GLY A 10 -10.03 -4.09 8.99
N ILE A 11 -10.58 -3.14 9.75
CA ILE A 11 -10.57 -1.72 9.37
C ILE A 11 -9.14 -1.18 9.30
N GLY A 12 -8.30 -1.50 10.30
CA GLY A 12 -6.91 -1.09 10.33
C GLY A 12 -6.12 -1.61 9.13
N PHE A 13 -6.31 -2.89 8.77
CA PHE A 13 -5.67 -3.49 7.61
C PHE A 13 -6.13 -2.84 6.29
N MET A 14 -7.42 -2.54 6.14
CA MET A 14 -7.92 -1.83 4.96
C MET A 14 -7.31 -0.43 4.83
N LEU A 15 -7.28 0.34 5.92
CA LEU A 15 -6.71 1.69 5.92
C LEU A 15 -5.21 1.66 5.63
N ALA A 16 -4.47 0.74 6.24
CA ALA A 16 -3.04 0.56 5.98
C ALA A 16 -2.77 0.16 4.52
N SER A 17 -3.61 -0.73 3.95
CA SER A 17 -3.49 -1.15 2.56
C SER A 17 -3.73 0.02 1.60
N LEU A 18 -4.81 0.78 1.82
CA LEU A 18 -5.12 1.95 1.00
C LEU A 18 -4.01 3.01 1.10
N ALA A 19 -3.55 3.31 2.31
CA ALA A 19 -2.49 4.29 2.53
C ALA A 19 -1.18 3.86 1.82
N GLY A 20 -0.79 2.58 1.93
CA GLY A 20 0.40 2.05 1.24
C GLY A 20 0.27 2.18 -0.27
N TRP A 21 -0.86 1.78 -0.83
CA TRP A 21 -1.11 1.91 -2.26
C TRP A 21 -1.05 3.36 -2.76
N LEU A 22 -1.63 4.32 -2.02
CA LEU A 22 -1.54 5.73 -2.36
C LEU A 22 -0.11 6.28 -2.29
N THR A 23 0.68 5.86 -1.29
CA THR A 23 2.12 6.20 -1.22
C THR A 23 2.85 5.70 -2.46
N HIS A 24 2.61 4.45 -2.87
CA HIS A 24 3.20 3.90 -4.09
C HIS A 24 2.83 4.72 -5.33
N LEU A 25 1.55 5.04 -5.54
CA LEU A 25 1.12 5.86 -6.67
C LEU A 25 1.83 7.21 -6.68
N TYR A 26 1.82 7.91 -5.54
CA TYR A 26 2.46 9.22 -5.42
C TYR A 26 3.94 9.16 -5.80
N VAL A 27 4.69 8.24 -5.20
CA VAL A 27 6.14 8.12 -5.46
C VAL A 27 6.40 7.71 -6.91
N CYS A 28 5.74 6.66 -7.42
CA CYS A 28 5.99 6.18 -8.77
C CYS A 28 5.61 7.18 -9.87
N PHE A 29 4.62 8.06 -9.64
CA PHE A 29 4.33 9.17 -10.54
C PHE A 29 5.42 10.26 -10.50
N ASN A 30 5.90 10.64 -9.31
CA ASN A 30 6.91 11.70 -9.17
C ASN A 30 8.31 11.26 -9.63
N GLU A 31 8.63 9.98 -9.47
CA GLU A 31 9.94 9.41 -9.83
C GLU A 31 9.95 8.73 -11.20
N GLU A 32 8.86 8.83 -11.96
CA GLU A 32 8.73 8.26 -13.31
C GLU A 32 8.99 6.73 -13.35
N LEU A 33 8.65 6.02 -12.26
CA LEU A 33 8.80 4.57 -12.14
C LEU A 33 7.65 3.83 -12.83
N TRP A 34 7.49 4.05 -14.13
CA TRP A 34 6.34 3.59 -14.91
C TRP A 34 6.10 2.07 -14.85
N GLY A 35 7.17 1.27 -14.82
CA GLY A 35 7.06 -0.18 -14.66
C GLY A 35 6.43 -0.59 -13.33
N PHE A 36 6.86 0.03 -12.24
CA PHE A 36 6.28 -0.18 -10.91
C PHE A 36 4.86 0.35 -10.83
N LEU A 37 4.58 1.50 -11.43
CA LEU A 37 3.24 2.09 -11.48
C LEU A 37 2.24 1.13 -12.16
N ILE A 38 2.61 0.57 -13.32
CA ILE A 38 1.78 -0.42 -14.02
C ILE A 38 1.64 -1.68 -13.17
N ALA A 39 2.74 -2.18 -12.57
CA ALA A 39 2.70 -3.36 -11.70
C ALA A 39 1.75 -3.17 -10.51
N GLY A 40 1.77 -2.02 -9.84
CA GLY A 40 0.87 -1.69 -8.74
C GLY A 40 -0.59 -1.47 -9.17
N ALA A 41 -0.83 -1.10 -10.44
CA ALA A 41 -2.18 -0.97 -11.00
C ALA A 41 -2.81 -2.33 -11.38
N ILE A 42 -2.03 -3.25 -11.94
CA ILE A 42 -2.53 -4.57 -12.37
C ILE A 42 -2.49 -5.62 -11.26
N PHE A 43 -1.59 -5.47 -10.28
CA PHE A 43 -1.43 -6.37 -9.16
C PHE A 43 -1.38 -5.57 -7.86
N PHE A 44 -2.57 -5.23 -7.36
CA PHE A 44 -2.79 -4.35 -6.22
C PHE A 44 -1.88 -4.62 -5.00
N PRO A 45 -1.61 -5.88 -4.59
CA PRO A 45 -0.71 -6.14 -3.47
C PRO A 45 0.71 -5.60 -3.65
N VAL A 46 1.25 -5.56 -4.88
CA VAL A 46 2.60 -5.00 -5.14
C VAL A 46 2.64 -3.52 -4.80
N GLY A 47 1.62 -2.74 -5.16
CA GLY A 47 1.55 -1.33 -4.81
C GLY A 47 1.47 -1.10 -3.30
N VAL A 48 0.70 -1.92 -2.58
CA VAL A 48 0.61 -1.83 -1.12
C VAL A 48 1.96 -2.10 -0.46
N PHE A 49 2.59 -3.24 -0.78
CA PHE A 49 3.86 -3.60 -0.15
C PHE A 49 4.98 -2.64 -0.53
N HIS A 50 5.05 -2.19 -1.79
CA HIS A 50 5.98 -1.17 -2.22
C HIS A 50 5.82 0.12 -1.40
N GLY A 51 4.58 0.59 -1.23
CA GLY A 51 4.28 1.74 -0.39
C GLY A 51 4.66 1.57 1.07
N TRP A 52 4.44 0.38 1.64
CA TRP A 52 4.88 0.08 3.00
C TRP A 52 6.40 0.08 3.13
N GLY A 53 7.14 -0.50 2.17
CA GLY A 53 8.60 -0.46 2.20
C GLY A 53 9.17 0.95 2.14
N LEU A 54 8.52 1.86 1.40
CA LEU A 54 8.85 3.29 1.39
C LEU A 54 8.68 3.93 2.79
N TRP A 55 7.68 3.54 3.57
CA TRP A 55 7.51 4.04 4.95
C TRP A 55 8.66 3.62 5.88
N PHE A 56 9.28 2.48 5.60
CA PHE A 56 10.43 1.97 6.35
C PHE A 56 11.78 2.36 5.72
N GLY A 57 11.78 3.10 4.60
CA GLY A 57 12.98 3.56 3.90
C GLY A 57 13.80 2.44 3.25
N TRP A 58 13.15 1.36 2.80
CA TRP A 58 13.86 0.19 2.24
C TRP A 58 14.22 0.31 0.76
N TRP A 59 13.39 0.97 -0.04
CA TRP A 59 13.56 1.15 -1.48
C TRP A 59 12.88 2.44 -1.92
#